data_AF-A0A392QQX1-F1
#
_entry.id   AF-A0A392QQX1-F1
#
_cell.length_a   1.000
_cell.length_b   1.000
_cell.length_c   1.000
_cell.angle_alpha   90.00
_cell.angle_beta   90.00
_cell.angle_gamma   90.00
#
_symmetry.space_group_name_H-M   'P 1'
#
loop_
_entity.id
_entity.type
_entity.pdbx_description
1 polymer ?
#
loop_
_entity_poly.entity_id
_entity_poly.type
_entity_poly.pdbx_seq_one_letter_code
_entity_poly.pdbx_strand_id
1 'polypeptide(L)'
;KKMVQGGDRKDVFFYQADDQHYIPRALLIDLEPRVINGIQNSDYRNLYNHENIFVSDHGGGAGNNWASGYHQGKNVEEDIMDMIDREADGSDSLEGMGSYLLETLNDRYSKKLVQTYSVFPNQM
;
A
#
# COMPACT_ATOMS: atom_id res chain seq x y z
N LYS A 1 29.61 -10.96 26.11
CA LYS A 1 29.58 -10.49 24.71
C LYS A 1 28.72 -11.45 23.89
N LYS A 2 27.44 -11.13 23.65
CA LYS A 2 26.59 -11.93 22.75
C LYS A 2 26.88 -11.45 21.32
N MET A 3 27.29 -12.38 20.46
CA MET A 3 27.44 -12.13 19.03
C MET A 3 26.05 -11.87 18.46
N VAL A 4 25.82 -10.67 17.92
CA VAL A 4 24.63 -10.39 17.12
C VAL A 4 24.85 -11.12 15.79
N GLN A 5 24.20 -12.27 15.65
CA GLN A 5 24.02 -12.91 14.35
C GLN A 5 23.33 -11.87 13.48
N GLY A 6 23.93 -11.51 12.33
CA GLY A 6 23.34 -10.58 11.36
C GLY A 6 22.12 -11.20 10.69
N GLY A 7 21.06 -11.41 11.47
CA GLY A 7 19.82 -12.01 11.05
C GLY A 7 19.07 -11.06 10.12
N ASP A 8 18.61 -11.59 9.01
CA ASP A 8 17.74 -10.92 8.06
C ASP A 8 16.50 -10.35 8.80
N ARG A 9 16.41 -9.02 8.90
CA ARG A 9 15.34 -8.31 9.62
C ARG A 9 14.09 -8.23 8.76
N LYS A 10 13.45 -9.39 8.55
CA LYS A 10 12.25 -9.54 7.73
C LYS A 10 11.02 -8.89 8.37
N ASP A 11 11.02 -8.78 9.70
CA ASP A 11 9.96 -8.18 10.52
C ASP A 11 9.64 -6.71 10.19
N VAL A 12 10.58 -6.02 9.53
CA VAL A 12 10.39 -4.63 9.09
C VAL A 12 9.37 -4.52 7.95
N PHE A 13 9.44 -5.43 6.98
CA PHE A 13 8.59 -5.38 5.78
C PHE A 13 7.52 -6.47 5.74
N PHE A 14 7.61 -7.46 6.63
CA PHE A 14 6.72 -8.59 6.69
C PHE A 14 6.24 -8.81 8.12
N TYR A 15 5.00 -9.26 8.29
CA TYR A 15 4.58 -9.94 9.51
C TYR A 15 4.48 -11.44 9.25
N GLN A 16 4.70 -12.23 10.29
CA GLN A 16 4.58 -13.68 10.22
C GLN A 16 3.15 -14.07 10.61
N ALA A 17 2.42 -14.70 9.70
CA ALA A 17 1.12 -15.27 9.96
C ALA A 17 1.24 -16.58 10.79
N ASP A 18 0.12 -17.02 11.37
CA ASP A 18 0.06 -18.21 12.24
C ASP A 18 0.50 -19.51 11.55
N ASP A 19 0.40 -19.55 10.22
CA ASP A 19 0.80 -20.67 9.37
C ASP A 19 2.28 -20.61 8.92
N GLN A 20 3.07 -19.72 9.53
CA GLN A 20 4.47 -19.43 9.23
C GLN A 20 4.72 -18.77 7.86
N HIS A 21 3.67 -18.31 7.16
CA HIS A 21 3.87 -17.47 5.98
C HIS A 21 4.26 -16.04 6.38
N TYR A 22 5.16 -15.45 5.58
CA TYR A 22 5.51 -14.04 5.70
C TYR A 22 4.63 -13.23 4.76
N ILE A 23 3.78 -12.38 5.33
CA ILE A 23 2.88 -11.51 4.58
C ILE A 23 3.49 -10.10 4.53
N PRO A 24 3.61 -9.48 3.33
CA PRO A 24 4.10 -8.12 3.21
C PRO A 24 3.19 -7.13 3.93
N ARG A 25 3.80 -6.17 4.62
CA ARG A 25 3.15 -4.95 5.13
C ARG A 25 2.95 -3.99 3.96
N ALA A 26 2.00 -4.29 3.10
CA ALA A 26 1.73 -3.53 1.87
C ALA A 26 0.24 -3.40 1.64
N LEU A 27 -0.17 -2.21 1.19
CA LEU A 27 -1.50 -1.93 0.65
C LEU A 27 -1.39 -1.79 -0.87
N LEU A 28 -2.24 -2.51 -1.60
CA LEU A 28 -2.34 -2.44 -3.05
C LEU A 28 -3.62 -1.68 -3.40
N ILE A 29 -3.48 -0.49 -3.96
CA ILE A 29 -4.60 0.40 -4.24
C ILE A 29 -4.58 0.75 -5.72
N ASP A 30 -5.66 0.41 -6.44
CA ASP A 30 -5.84 0.78 -7.84
C ASP A 30 -7.30 1.18 -8.10
N LEU A 31 -7.51 2.15 -9.00
CA LEU A 31 -8.84 2.50 -9.50
C LEU A 31 -9.23 1.61 -10.70
N GLU A 32 -8.30 0.82 -11.25
CA GLU A 32 -8.57 -0.16 -12.29
C GLU A 32 -8.32 -1.59 -11.81
N PRO A 33 -9.25 -2.53 -12.06
CA PRO A 33 -9.08 -3.92 -11.65
C PRO A 33 -7.99 -4.66 -12.43
N ARG A 34 -7.50 -4.11 -13.55
CA ARG A 34 -6.64 -4.85 -14.50
C ARG A 34 -5.35 -5.34 -13.84
N VAL A 35 -4.66 -4.48 -13.09
CA VAL A 35 -3.36 -4.82 -12.47
C VAL A 35 -3.57 -5.77 -11.29
N ILE A 36 -4.53 -5.47 -10.43
CA ILE A 36 -4.85 -6.30 -9.26
C ILE A 36 -5.31 -7.70 -9.68
N ASN A 37 -6.17 -7.81 -10.71
CA ASN A 37 -6.56 -9.10 -11.25
C ASN A 37 -5.36 -9.89 -11.78
N GLY A 38 -4.34 -9.22 -12.35
CA GLY A 38 -3.10 -9.87 -12.75
C GLY A 38 -2.38 -10.53 -11.56
N ILE A 39 -2.30 -9.83 -10.43
CA ILE A 39 -1.68 -10.34 -9.20
C ILE A 39 -2.51 -11.49 -8.61
N GLN A 40 -3.83 -11.33 -8.51
CA GLN A 40 -4.73 -12.34 -7.94
C GLN A 40 -4.81 -13.63 -8.76
N ASN A 41 -4.51 -13.57 -10.06
CA ASN A 41 -4.41 -14.74 -10.93
C ASN A 41 -2.98 -15.28 -11.08
N SER A 42 -2.00 -14.68 -10.40
CA SER A 42 -0.60 -15.13 -10.43
C SER A 42 -0.28 -16.14 -9.32
N ASP A 43 0.92 -16.71 -9.39
CA ASP A 43 1.48 -17.55 -8.32
C ASP A 43 1.65 -16.79 -6.99
N TYR A 44 1.65 -15.45 -7.02
CA TYR A 44 1.78 -14.58 -5.84
C TYR A 44 0.46 -14.21 -5.20
N ARG A 45 -0.68 -14.75 -5.64
CA ARG A 45 -2.01 -14.41 -5.10
C ARG A 45 -2.17 -14.64 -3.59
N ASN A 46 -1.40 -15.57 -3.04
CA ASN A 46 -1.41 -15.92 -1.62
C ASN A 46 -0.30 -15.20 -0.82
N LEU A 47 0.53 -14.40 -1.48
CA LEU A 47 1.59 -13.64 -0.82
C LEU A 47 0.99 -12.45 -0.06
N TYR A 48 -0.03 -11.80 -0.61
CA TYR A 48 -0.64 -10.59 -0.07
C TYR A 48 -1.86 -10.92 0.77
N ASN A 49 -2.10 -10.13 1.82
CA ASN A 49 -3.38 -10.14 2.53
C ASN A 49 -4.47 -9.59 1.59
N HIS A 50 -5.55 -10.35 1.38
CA HIS A 50 -6.65 -9.92 0.51
C HIS A 50 -7.39 -8.72 1.07
N GLU A 51 -7.38 -8.52 2.39
CA GLU A 51 -7.94 -7.32 3.02
C GLU A 51 -7.11 -6.06 2.76
N ASN A 52 -5.88 -6.21 2.24
CA ASN A 52 -4.96 -5.11 1.94
C ASN A 52 -5.04 -4.67 0.47
N ILE A 53 -6.02 -5.16 -0.26
CA ILE A 53 -6.22 -4.88 -1.67
C ILE A 53 -7.47 -4.03 -1.84
N PHE A 54 -7.30 -2.81 -2.34
CA PHE A 54 -8.38 -1.94 -2.74
C PHE A 54 -8.48 -1.87 -4.27
N VAL A 55 -9.68 -2.11 -4.79
CA VAL A 55 -10.04 -1.88 -6.18
C VAL A 55 -11.35 -1.09 -6.21
N SER A 56 -11.39 0.01 -6.94
CA SER A 56 -12.64 0.76 -7.11
C SER A 56 -13.71 -0.09 -7.80
N ASP A 57 -14.88 -0.22 -7.17
CA ASP A 57 -16.09 -0.81 -7.77
C ASP A 57 -16.63 0.04 -8.93
N HIS A 58 -16.34 1.34 -8.90
CA HIS A 58 -16.70 2.27 -9.95
C HIS A 58 -15.64 2.12 -11.05
N GLY A 59 -15.91 1.23 -12.00
CA GLY A 59 -15.02 1.02 -13.14
C GLY A 59 -14.78 2.32 -13.92
N GLY A 60 -13.58 2.46 -14.50
CA GLY A 60 -13.25 3.60 -15.38
C GLY A 60 -11.84 4.16 -15.18
N GLY A 61 -11.21 3.88 -14.03
CA GLY A 61 -9.87 4.37 -13.72
C GLY A 61 -9.76 5.89 -13.72
N ALA A 62 -8.54 6.41 -13.53
CA ALA A 62 -8.29 7.85 -13.70
C ALA A 62 -8.24 8.28 -15.17
N GLY A 63 -8.16 7.35 -16.12
CA GLY A 63 -8.14 7.64 -17.56
C GLY A 63 -7.01 8.58 -17.99
N ASN A 64 -5.82 8.46 -17.39
CA ASN A 64 -4.68 9.38 -17.55
C ASN A 64 -5.00 10.86 -17.22
N ASN A 65 -6.06 11.13 -16.45
CA ASN A 65 -6.45 12.45 -16.01
C ASN A 65 -6.23 12.60 -14.50
N TRP A 66 -5.27 13.45 -14.13
CA TRP A 66 -4.94 13.72 -12.72
C TRP A 66 -6.13 14.24 -11.91
N ALA A 67 -6.89 15.20 -12.45
CA ALA A 67 -8.04 15.76 -11.74
C ALA A 67 -9.15 14.72 -11.53
N SER A 68 -9.33 13.81 -12.50
CA SER A 68 -10.25 12.69 -12.35
C SER A 68 -9.79 11.76 -11.22
N GLY A 69 -8.53 11.36 -11.21
CA GLY A 69 -7.96 10.53 -10.16
C GLY A 69 -8.04 11.18 -8.78
N TYR A 70 -7.74 12.48 -8.66
CA TYR A 70 -7.84 13.23 -7.40
C TYR A 70 -9.29 13.29 -6.89
N HIS A 71 -10.27 13.52 -7.77
CA HIS A 71 -11.67 13.56 -7.37
C HIS A 71 -12.21 12.17 -7.01
N GLN A 72 -11.84 11.14 -7.77
CA GLN A 72 -12.19 9.76 -7.45
C GLN A 72 -11.57 9.33 -6.10
N GLY A 73 -10.32 9.72 -5.83
CA GLY A 73 -9.63 9.47 -4.58
C GLY A 73 -10.37 9.99 -3.35
N LYS A 74 -11.08 11.13 -3.46
CA LYS A 74 -11.92 11.66 -2.37
C LYS A 74 -13.09 10.74 -2.01
N ASN A 75 -13.68 10.06 -3.00
CA ASN A 75 -14.85 9.21 -2.76
C ASN A 75 -14.48 7.89 -2.07
N VAL A 76 -13.21 7.50 -2.12
CA VAL A 76 -12.67 6.25 -1.57
C VAL A 76 -11.70 6.49 -0.41
N GLU A 77 -11.63 7.74 0.06
CA GLU A 77 -10.67 8.15 1.08
C GLU A 77 -10.91 7.41 2.40
N GLU A 78 -12.16 7.34 2.87
CA GLU A 78 -12.49 6.66 4.13
C GLU A 78 -12.07 5.19 4.10
N ASP A 79 -12.40 4.46 3.03
CA ASP A 79 -12.02 3.05 2.86
C ASP A 79 -10.50 2.86 2.89
N ILE A 80 -9.76 3.69 2.14
CA ILE A 80 -8.29 3.60 2.10
C ILE A 80 -7.68 3.96 3.45
N MET A 81 -8.23 4.97 4.14
CA MET A 81 -7.73 5.38 5.44
C MET A 81 -7.97 4.32 6.52
N ASP A 82 -9.11 3.63 6.48
CA ASP A 82 -9.40 2.50 7.38
C ASP A 82 -8.41 1.33 7.14
N MET A 83 -8.06 1.06 5.88
CA MET A 83 -7.05 0.05 5.54
C MET A 83 -5.65 0.44 6.07
N ILE A 84 -5.28 1.71 5.97
CA ILE A 84 -4.02 2.24 6.49
C ILE A 84 -3.99 2.14 8.01
N ASP A 85 -5.05 2.58 8.69
CA ASP A 85 -5.11 2.57 10.15
C ASP A 85 -4.99 1.14 10.68
N ARG A 86 -5.66 0.17 10.05
CA ARG A 86 -5.55 -1.26 10.39
C ARG A 86 -4.14 -1.82 10.23
N GLU A 87 -3.46 -1.50 9.12
CA GLU A 87 -2.07 -1.93 8.90
C GLU A 87 -1.08 -1.20 9.81
N ALA A 88 -1.36 0.06 10.16
CA ALA A 88 -0.57 0.86 11.08
C ALA A 88 -0.69 0.35 12.53
N ASP A 89 -1.88 -0.05 12.97
CA ASP A 89 -2.09 -0.66 14.31
C ASP A 89 -1.29 -1.95 14.49
N GLY A 90 -1.04 -2.68 13.38
CA GLY A 90 -0.19 -3.86 13.36
C GLY A 90 1.31 -3.58 13.23
N SER A 91 1.74 -2.31 13.13
CA SER A 91 3.13 -1.93 12.84
C SER A 91 3.67 -0.83 13.78
N ASP A 92 4.87 -1.05 14.33
CA ASP A 92 5.56 -0.01 15.12
C ASP A 92 6.04 1.17 14.24
N SER A 93 6.15 1.00 12.91
CA SER A 93 6.57 2.03 11.95
C SER A 93 5.96 1.84 10.55
N LEU A 94 5.42 2.92 9.96
CA LEU A 94 4.82 2.94 8.62
C LEU A 94 5.61 3.90 7.72
N GLU A 95 5.99 3.49 6.50
CA GLU A 95 6.73 4.31 5.53
C GLU A 95 6.17 4.19 4.09
N GLY A 96 5.74 5.32 3.50
CA GLY A 96 5.52 5.53 2.04
C GLY A 96 4.09 5.82 1.57
N MET A 97 3.89 6.69 0.53
CA MET A 97 2.64 6.81 -0.27
C MET A 97 2.63 7.85 -1.43
N GLY A 98 1.57 7.89 -2.26
CA GLY A 98 1.36 8.79 -3.42
C GLY A 98 0.56 10.09 -3.12
N SER A 99 0.57 11.05 -4.04
CA SER A 99 0.38 12.50 -3.75
C SER A 99 -0.89 12.95 -3.00
N TYR A 100 -2.09 12.40 -3.27
CA TYR A 100 -3.30 12.76 -2.50
C TYR A 100 -3.22 12.24 -1.07
N LEU A 101 -2.86 10.96 -0.95
CA LEU A 101 -2.69 10.31 0.34
C LEU A 101 -1.55 10.93 1.14
N LEU A 102 -0.55 11.54 0.50
CA LEU A 102 0.48 12.30 1.21
C LEU A 102 -0.08 13.49 1.98
N GLU A 103 -1.11 14.17 1.46
CA GLU A 103 -1.74 15.31 2.14
C GLU A 103 -2.50 14.80 3.38
N THR A 104 -3.40 13.82 3.21
CA THR A 104 -4.17 13.24 4.31
C THR A 104 -3.27 12.56 5.36
N LEU A 105 -2.23 11.84 4.93
CA LEU A 105 -1.26 11.22 5.84
C LEU A 105 -0.41 12.26 6.57
N ASN A 106 -0.03 13.36 5.94
CA ASN A 106 0.70 14.40 6.64
C ASN A 106 -0.16 15.04 7.74
N ASP A 107 -1.46 15.21 7.49
CA ASP A 107 -2.38 15.73 8.50
C ASP A 107 -2.60 14.73 9.66
N ARG A 108 -2.76 13.43 9.35
CA ARG A 108 -3.09 12.39 10.34
C ARG A 108 -1.86 11.78 11.04
N TYR A 109 -0.73 11.73 10.35
CA TYR A 109 0.54 11.09 10.76
C TYR A 109 1.75 12.03 10.62
N SER A 110 1.57 13.32 10.94
CA SER A 110 2.59 14.41 10.82
C SER A 110 3.99 14.15 11.40
N LYS A 111 4.17 13.14 12.26
CA LYS A 111 5.46 12.80 12.88
C LYS A 111 6.20 11.63 12.20
N LYS A 112 5.61 11.02 11.17
CA LYS A 112 6.18 9.89 10.43
C LYS A 112 6.99 10.37 9.23
N LEU A 113 8.07 9.66 8.89
CA LEU A 113 8.84 9.94 7.68
C LEU A 113 8.02 9.49 6.46
N VAL A 114 7.81 10.41 5.52
CA VAL A 114 7.19 10.11 4.23
C VAL A 114 8.29 9.97 3.19
N GLN A 115 8.43 8.78 2.62
CA GLN A 115 9.35 8.52 1.50
C GLN A 115 8.58 7.99 0.30
N THR A 116 8.82 8.55 -0.88
CA THR A 116 8.11 8.15 -2.11
C THR A 116 9.09 7.68 -3.18
N TYR A 117 8.71 6.63 -3.91
CA TYR A 117 9.47 6.11 -5.04
C TYR A 117 8.63 6.28 -6.30
N SER A 118 8.81 7.41 -6.97
CA SER A 118 8.03 7.78 -8.16
C SER A 118 8.72 7.34 -9.44
N VAL A 119 7.96 6.72 -10.35
CA VAL A 119 8.41 6.38 -11.69
C VAL A 119 8.14 7.57 -12.62
N PHE A 120 9.18 8.13 -13.23
CA PHE A 120 9.03 9.20 -14.22
C PHE A 120 8.69 8.64 -15.60
N PRO A 121 7.76 9.25 -16.35
CA PRO A 121 7.42 8.82 -17.68
C PRO A 121 8.61 8.98 -18.63
N ASN A 122 8.70 8.09 -19.62
CA ASN A 122 9.73 8.19 -20.64
C ASN A 122 9.45 9.40 -21.56
N GLN A 123 10.46 10.23 -21.78
CA GLN A 123 10.42 11.35 -22.72
C GLN A 123 10.99 10.86 -24.06
N MET A 124 10.21 10.10 -24.83
CA MET A 124 10.52 9.83 -26.23
C MET A 124 9.67 10.71 -27.14
#